data_AF-A0A821HSX9-F1
#
_entry.id   AF-A0A821HSX9-F1
#
_cell.length_a   1.000
_cell.length_b   1.000
_cell.length_c   1.000
_cell.angle_alpha   90.00
_cell.angle_beta   90.00
_cell.angle_gamma   90.00
#
_symmetry.space_group_name_H-M   'P 1'
#
loop_
_entity.id
_entity.type
_entity.pdbx_description
1 polymer ?
#
loop_
_entity_poly.entity_id
_entity_poly.type
_entity_poly.pdbx_seq_one_letter_code
_entity_poly.pdbx_strand_id
1 'polypeptide(L)'
;MEAIFTHLSFIINSVSKSEYNFLKKCKNYFDYQPPAEIILNTTKERVYYIPLKQSLSSMLQNGQLLQAIIDNINSLSTRATKDNDLILSNRQSRSVKSNLSRQTNSNALLLKLYTDGIAITNPIGPKKDSHKFTCFYYLLDDLPDIIRS
;
A
#
# COMPACT_ATOMS: atom_id res chain seq x y z
N MET A 1 -7.98 -18.29 10.31
CA MET A 1 -7.51 -16.93 9.99
C MET A 1 -6.03 -16.90 9.63
N GLU A 2 -5.15 -17.40 10.50
CA GLU A 2 -3.69 -17.46 10.27
C GLU A 2 -3.31 -18.15 8.95
N ALA A 3 -3.99 -19.26 8.59
CA ALA A 3 -3.74 -20.01 7.36
C ALA A 3 -3.89 -19.19 6.06
N ILE A 4 -4.80 -18.21 6.00
CA ILE A 4 -5.01 -17.38 4.80
C ILE A 4 -3.86 -16.39 4.65
N PHE A 5 -3.45 -15.76 5.73
CA PHE A 5 -2.32 -14.82 5.70
C PHE A 5 -1.00 -15.54 5.43
N THR A 6 -0.80 -16.73 5.99
CA THR A 6 0.34 -17.58 5.66
C THR A 6 0.31 -18.00 4.19
N HIS A 7 -0.88 -18.33 3.64
CA HIS A 7 -1.03 -18.65 2.23
C HIS A 7 -0.78 -17.45 1.30
N LEU A 8 -1.31 -16.27 1.65
CA LEU A 8 -1.06 -15.03 0.91
C LEU A 8 0.40 -14.62 0.99
N SER A 9 1.02 -14.69 2.17
CA SER A 9 2.45 -14.45 2.37
C SER A 9 3.29 -15.44 1.56
N PHE A 10 2.91 -16.72 1.52
CA PHE A 10 3.54 -17.70 0.63
C PHE A 10 3.38 -17.34 -0.86
N ILE A 11 2.19 -16.94 -1.30
CA ILE A 11 1.97 -16.47 -2.68
C ILE A 11 2.90 -15.29 -2.96
N ILE A 12 2.85 -14.23 -2.14
CA ILE A 12 3.66 -13.00 -2.29
C ILE A 12 5.16 -13.34 -2.35
N ASN A 13 5.65 -14.17 -1.43
CA ASN A 13 7.06 -14.58 -1.40
C ASN A 13 7.46 -15.48 -2.58
N SER A 14 6.53 -16.26 -3.14
CA SER A 14 6.76 -17.10 -4.32
C SER A 14 6.85 -16.31 -5.64
N VAL A 15 6.55 -15.01 -5.61
CA VAL A 15 6.41 -14.18 -6.81
C VAL A 15 7.77 -13.66 -7.34
N SER A 16 8.83 -13.72 -6.54
CA SER A 16 10.05 -12.90 -6.66
C SER A 16 11.14 -13.30 -7.67
N LYS A 17 10.82 -13.91 -8.83
CA LYS A 17 11.86 -14.25 -9.84
C LYS A 17 12.04 -13.22 -10.97
N SER A 18 11.01 -12.43 -11.31
CA SER A 18 11.11 -11.31 -12.26
C SER A 18 9.89 -10.39 -12.15
N GLU A 19 10.05 -9.10 -12.50
CA GLU A 19 8.96 -8.12 -12.50
C GLU A 19 7.75 -8.57 -13.35
N TYR A 20 8.01 -9.13 -14.53
CA TYR A 20 6.95 -9.65 -15.40
C TYR A 20 6.13 -10.77 -14.72
N ASN A 21 6.81 -11.74 -14.11
CA ASN A 21 6.13 -12.82 -13.38
C ASN A 21 5.41 -12.28 -12.15
N PHE A 22 5.94 -11.21 -11.55
CA PHE A 22 5.32 -10.53 -10.45
C PHE A 22 4.00 -9.90 -10.82
N LEU A 23 4.00 -9.01 -11.81
CA LEU A 23 2.80 -8.35 -12.29
C LEU A 23 1.77 -9.35 -12.80
N LYS A 24 2.20 -10.43 -13.47
CA LYS A 24 1.31 -11.50 -13.95
C LYS A 24 0.61 -12.21 -12.79
N LYS A 25 1.34 -12.59 -11.73
CA LYS A 25 0.73 -13.21 -10.55
C LYS A 25 -0.17 -12.22 -9.81
N CYS A 26 0.24 -10.97 -9.63
CA CYS A 26 -0.60 -9.94 -9.00
C CYS A 26 -1.90 -9.72 -9.75
N LYS A 27 -1.86 -9.70 -11.08
CA LYS A 27 -3.06 -9.63 -11.92
C LYS A 27 -3.96 -10.85 -11.74
N ASN A 28 -3.39 -12.05 -11.66
CA ASN A 28 -4.17 -13.29 -11.53
C ASN A 28 -4.82 -13.46 -10.14
N TYR A 29 -4.10 -13.13 -9.07
CA TYR A 29 -4.58 -13.39 -7.70
C TYR A 29 -5.32 -12.21 -7.07
N PHE A 30 -4.98 -10.98 -7.46
CA PHE A 30 -5.49 -9.77 -6.84
C PHE A 30 -6.21 -8.84 -7.82
N ASP A 31 -6.34 -9.26 -9.09
CA ASP A 31 -6.90 -8.43 -10.18
C ASP A 31 -6.25 -7.04 -10.22
N TYR A 32 -4.93 -7.04 -10.03
CA TYR A 32 -4.12 -5.84 -10.01
C TYR A 32 -4.30 -5.04 -11.31
N GLN A 33 -4.65 -3.76 -11.15
CA GLN A 33 -4.77 -2.81 -12.25
C GLN A 33 -3.47 -2.00 -12.36
N PRO A 34 -2.74 -2.10 -13.49
CA PRO A 34 -1.50 -1.35 -13.67
C PRO A 34 -1.77 0.16 -13.79
N PRO A 35 -0.77 1.01 -13.51
CA PRO A 35 -0.90 2.45 -13.70
C PRO A 35 -1.21 2.79 -15.17
N ALA A 36 -2.09 3.76 -15.37
CA ALA A 36 -2.40 4.30 -16.69
C ALA A 36 -1.46 5.45 -17.02
N GLU A 37 -0.75 5.34 -18.14
CA GLU A 37 0.07 6.42 -18.68
C GLU A 37 -0.81 7.39 -19.46
N ILE A 38 -0.67 8.68 -19.15
CA ILE A 38 -1.38 9.79 -19.78
C ILE A 38 -0.31 10.72 -20.35
N ILE A 39 -0.29 10.88 -21.67
CA ILE A 39 0.63 11.79 -22.36
C ILE A 39 -0.04 13.16 -22.47
N LEU A 40 0.58 14.19 -21.90
CA LEU A 40 0.09 15.55 -22.03
C LEU A 40 0.54 16.12 -23.40
N ASN A 41 -0.43 16.38 -24.26
CA ASN A 41 -0.23 16.71 -25.68
C ASN A 41 0.63 17.97 -25.93
N THR A 42 0.87 18.81 -24.93
CA THR A 42 1.55 20.10 -25.06
C THR A 42 3.04 20.08 -24.72
N THR A 43 3.53 19.12 -23.92
CA THR A 43 4.87 19.23 -23.28
C THR A 43 5.72 17.95 -23.34
N LYS A 44 5.24 16.86 -23.96
CA LYS A 44 5.83 15.50 -23.83
C LYS A 44 5.90 15.01 -22.37
N GLU A 45 5.23 15.69 -21.44
CA GLU A 45 5.12 15.26 -20.06
C GLU A 45 4.25 14.03 -19.98
N ARG A 46 4.66 13.10 -19.11
CA ARG A 46 3.96 11.85 -18.83
C ARG A 46 3.40 11.91 -17.43
N VAL A 47 2.13 11.61 -17.30
CA VAL A 47 1.43 11.49 -16.03
C VAL A 47 1.04 10.03 -15.86
N TYR A 48 1.27 9.49 -14.66
CA TYR A 48 0.89 8.12 -14.33
C TYR A 48 -0.24 8.14 -13.30
N TYR A 49 -1.40 7.65 -13.69
CA TYR A 49 -2.55 7.48 -12.79
C TYR A 49 -2.53 6.08 -12.18
N ILE A 50 -2.51 6.01 -10.84
CA ILE A 50 -2.53 4.74 -10.11
C ILE A 50 -3.98 4.44 -9.67
N PRO A 51 -4.64 3.40 -10.23
CA PRO A 51 -6.05 3.08 -9.96
C PRO A 51 -6.25 2.37 -8.60
N LEU A 52 -5.93 3.07 -7.50
CA LEU A 52 -5.99 2.51 -6.13
C LEU A 52 -7.38 1.97 -5.77
N LYS A 53 -8.43 2.70 -6.13
CA LYS A 53 -9.81 2.31 -5.79
C LYS A 53 -10.16 0.96 -6.42
N GLN A 54 -9.85 0.78 -7.70
CA GLN A 54 -10.15 -0.43 -8.45
C GLN A 54 -9.36 -1.60 -7.89
N SER A 55 -8.04 -1.45 -7.75
CA SER A 55 -7.17 -2.50 -7.20
C SER A 55 -7.58 -2.93 -5.79
N LEU A 56 -7.88 -1.97 -4.90
CA LEU A 56 -8.35 -2.29 -3.55
C LEU A 56 -9.74 -2.92 -3.56
N SER A 57 -10.65 -2.46 -4.43
CA SER A 57 -12.00 -3.04 -4.52
C SER A 57 -11.93 -4.49 -4.95
N SER A 58 -11.16 -4.82 -5.99
CA SER A 58 -11.01 -6.20 -6.45
C SER A 58 -10.33 -7.07 -5.39
N MET A 59 -9.31 -6.56 -4.70
CA MET A 59 -8.67 -7.29 -3.59
C MET A 59 -9.65 -7.59 -2.45
N LEU A 60 -10.50 -6.63 -2.09
CA LEU A 60 -11.47 -6.75 -0.98
C LEU A 60 -12.75 -7.52 -1.35
N GLN A 61 -12.97 -7.86 -2.62
CA GLN A 61 -14.04 -8.79 -3.01
C GLN A 61 -13.82 -10.19 -2.42
N ASN A 62 -12.59 -10.54 -2.05
CA ASN A 62 -12.34 -11.75 -1.29
C ASN A 62 -12.89 -11.59 0.14
N GLY A 63 -14.06 -12.17 0.39
CA GLY A 63 -14.75 -12.08 1.68
C GLY A 63 -13.94 -12.59 2.87
N GLN A 64 -13.04 -13.55 2.67
CA GLN A 64 -12.16 -14.04 3.73
C GLN A 64 -11.10 -13.01 4.11
N LEU A 65 -10.50 -12.34 3.11
CA LEU A 65 -9.55 -11.25 3.33
C LEU A 65 -10.23 -10.06 4.00
N LEU A 66 -11.43 -9.69 3.52
CA LEU A 66 -12.22 -8.60 4.09
C LEU A 66 -12.54 -8.85 5.57
N GLN A 67 -13.04 -10.04 5.90
CA GLN A 67 -13.35 -10.39 7.28
C GLN A 67 -12.10 -10.31 8.17
N ALA A 68 -10.98 -10.80 7.68
CA ALA A 68 -9.74 -10.79 8.43
C ALA A 68 -9.18 -9.37 8.66
N ILE A 69 -9.41 -8.44 7.71
CA ILE A 69 -9.11 -7.01 7.90
C ILE A 69 -10.02 -6.40 8.97
N ILE A 70 -11.33 -6.68 8.92
CA ILE A 70 -12.29 -6.20 9.92
C ILE A 70 -11.90 -6.69 11.32
N ASP A 71 -11.59 -7.98 11.44
CA ASP A 71 -11.17 -8.60 12.70
C ASP A 71 -9.87 -7.96 13.23
N ASN A 72 -8.91 -7.68 12.35
CA ASN A 72 -7.68 -6.97 12.70
C ASN A 72 -7.96 -5.56 13.22
N ILE A 73 -8.77 -4.77 12.50
CA ILE A 73 -9.17 -3.42 12.92
C ILE A 73 -9.84 -3.45 14.30
N ASN A 74 -10.76 -4.39 14.51
CA ASN A 74 -11.45 -4.56 15.78
C ASN A 74 -10.45 -4.89 16.89
N SER A 75 -9.51 -5.81 16.66
CA SER A 75 -8.48 -6.18 17.63
C SER A 75 -7.57 -5.00 18.01
N LEU A 76 -7.19 -4.16 17.05
CA LEU A 76 -6.37 -2.97 17.26
C LEU A 76 -7.11 -1.92 18.10
N SER A 77 -8.44 -1.82 17.95
CA SER A 77 -9.26 -0.93 18.77
C SER A 77 -9.36 -1.41 20.22
N THR A 78 -9.42 -2.73 20.45
CA THR A 78 -9.48 -3.30 21.81
C THR A 78 -8.14 -3.19 22.53
N ARG A 79 -7.02 -3.42 21.83
CA ARG A 79 -5.66 -3.22 22.38
C ARG A 79 -5.44 -1.77 22.82
N ALA A 80 -5.91 -0.80 22.02
CA ALA A 80 -5.82 0.63 22.33
C ALA A 80 -6.40 1.03 23.70
N THR A 81 -7.44 0.33 24.15
CA THR A 81 -8.12 0.62 25.43
C THR A 81 -7.41 0.02 26.64
N LYS A 82 -6.49 -0.93 26.41
CA LYS A 82 -5.75 -1.64 27.46
C LYS A 82 -4.28 -1.24 27.53
N ASP A 83 -3.72 -0.71 26.45
CA ASP A 83 -2.31 -0.33 26.38
C ASP A 83 -2.06 1.09 26.92
N ASN A 84 -1.14 1.19 27.88
CA ASN A 84 -0.57 2.45 28.37
C ASN A 84 0.67 2.89 27.55
N ASP A 85 0.88 2.29 26.39
CA ASP A 85 2.06 2.54 25.57
C ASP A 85 2.04 3.94 24.94
N LEU A 86 3.22 4.58 24.91
CA LEU A 86 3.40 5.92 24.34
C LEU A 86 3.37 5.90 22.79
N ILE A 87 3.52 4.72 22.18
CA ILE A 87 3.53 4.53 20.73
C ILE A 87 2.13 4.14 20.28
N LEU A 88 1.39 5.11 19.75
CA LEU A 88 0.04 4.91 19.24
C LEU A 88 0.08 4.42 17.79
N SER A 89 -0.84 3.52 17.43
CA SER A 89 -1.06 3.22 16.01
C SER A 89 -1.54 4.48 15.28
N ASN A 90 -1.30 4.57 13.96
CA ASN A 90 -1.78 5.71 13.19
C ASN A 90 -3.31 5.84 13.24
N ARG A 91 -4.03 4.71 13.35
CA ARG A 91 -5.47 4.69 13.62
C ARG A 91 -5.85 5.35 14.95
N GLN A 92 -4.96 5.43 15.92
CA GLN A 92 -5.24 6.00 17.23
C GLN A 92 -4.77 7.47 17.35
N SER A 93 -3.91 7.93 16.44
CA SER A 93 -3.43 9.31 16.39
C SER A 93 -4.59 10.31 16.39
N ARG A 94 -4.49 11.35 17.23
CA ARG A 94 -5.50 12.42 17.32
C ARG A 94 -5.77 13.05 15.96
N SER A 95 -4.74 13.26 15.15
CA SER A 95 -4.84 13.84 13.80
C SER A 95 -5.66 12.99 12.83
N VAL A 96 -5.66 11.67 13.02
CA VAL A 96 -6.44 10.72 12.21
C VAL A 96 -7.84 10.51 12.78
N LYS A 97 -8.02 10.61 14.11
CA LYS A 97 -9.36 10.61 14.74
C LYS A 97 -10.14 11.90 14.49
N SER A 98 -9.45 13.03 14.37
CA SER A 98 -10.06 14.34 14.08
C SER A 98 -10.37 14.54 12.60
N ASN A 99 -9.99 13.60 11.73
CA ASN A 99 -10.31 13.67 10.31
C ASN A 99 -11.82 13.48 10.11
N LEU A 100 -12.47 14.48 9.51
CA LEU A 100 -13.93 14.54 9.34
C LEU A 100 -14.48 13.28 8.65
N SER A 101 -13.76 12.78 7.63
CA SER A 101 -14.11 11.58 6.87
C SER A 101 -14.18 10.31 7.71
N ARG A 102 -13.44 10.25 8.82
CA ARG A 102 -13.38 9.10 9.73
C ARG A 102 -14.33 9.23 10.91
N GLN A 103 -14.62 10.46 11.35
CA GLN A 103 -15.72 10.70 12.28
C GLN A 103 -17.07 10.31 11.67
N THR A 104 -17.22 10.53 10.37
CA THR A 104 -18.41 10.10 9.61
C THR A 104 -18.39 8.63 9.21
N ASN A 105 -17.21 8.03 8.98
CA ASN A 105 -17.10 6.62 8.55
C ASN A 105 -16.08 5.84 9.39
N SER A 106 -16.57 5.06 10.37
CA SER A 106 -15.75 4.16 11.18
C SER A 106 -15.08 3.04 10.36
N ASN A 107 -15.68 2.68 9.23
CA ASN A 107 -15.22 1.61 8.33
C ASN A 107 -14.26 2.09 7.24
N ALA A 108 -13.75 3.32 7.33
CA ALA A 108 -12.77 3.83 6.38
C ALA A 108 -11.45 3.06 6.45
N LEU A 109 -10.86 2.77 5.29
CA LEU A 109 -9.53 2.19 5.16
C LEU A 109 -8.45 3.26 5.29
N LEU A 110 -7.34 2.91 5.93
CA LEU A 110 -6.21 3.80 6.14
C LEU A 110 -5.08 3.46 5.16
N LEU A 111 -4.81 4.38 4.24
CA LEU A 111 -3.67 4.29 3.33
C LEU A 111 -2.51 5.15 3.86
N LYS A 112 -1.32 4.56 3.91
CA LYS A 112 -0.07 5.28 4.14
C LYS A 112 0.63 5.49 2.82
N LEU A 113 1.08 6.72 2.57
CA LEU A 113 1.84 7.09 1.39
C LEU A 113 3.27 7.40 1.80
N TYR A 114 4.23 6.86 1.05
CA TYR A 114 5.65 7.08 1.25
C TYR A 114 6.26 7.63 -0.02
N THR A 115 7.25 8.50 0.13
CA THR A 115 8.03 9.04 -0.97
C THR A 115 9.51 8.88 -0.67
N ASP A 116 10.27 8.39 -1.63
CA ASP A 116 11.73 8.33 -1.54
C ASP A 116 12.38 9.02 -2.74
N GLY A 117 13.56 9.59 -2.53
CA GLY A 117 14.33 10.29 -3.55
C GLY A 117 15.66 9.58 -3.80
N ILE A 118 15.80 8.98 -4.98
CA ILE A 118 17.03 8.29 -5.39
C ILE A 118 17.75 9.15 -6.42
N ALA A 119 19.03 9.47 -6.18
CA ALA A 119 19.86 10.13 -7.16
C ALA A 119 20.81 9.12 -7.80
N ILE A 120 20.73 8.94 -9.11
CA ILE A 120 21.74 8.18 -9.87
C ILE A 120 22.77 9.18 -10.37
N THR A 121 24.01 9.00 -9.92
CA THR A 121 25.16 9.80 -10.36
C THR A 121 26.13 8.90 -11.11
N ASN A 122 26.76 9.43 -12.15
CA ASN A 122 27.91 8.76 -12.77
C ASN A 122 29.12 8.94 -11.83
N PRO A 123 29.69 7.86 -11.26
CA PRO A 123 30.81 7.97 -10.34
C PRO A 123 32.13 8.34 -11.03
N ILE A 124 32.23 8.28 -12.37
CA ILE A 124 33.47 8.53 -13.11
C ILE A 124 33.26 9.63 -14.16
N GLY A 125 33.74 10.84 -13.83
CA GLY A 125 33.95 11.94 -14.78
C GLY A 125 33.25 13.26 -14.42
N PRO A 126 33.72 14.40 -14.97
CA PRO A 126 33.21 15.74 -14.66
C PRO A 126 31.81 16.07 -15.24
N LYS A 127 31.04 15.08 -15.69
CA LYS A 127 29.65 15.30 -16.15
C LYS A 127 28.66 15.11 -15.00
N LYS A 128 28.27 16.27 -14.49
CA LYS A 128 27.42 16.61 -13.35
C LYS A 128 25.92 16.32 -13.57
N ASP A 129 25.59 15.18 -14.18
CA ASP A 129 24.18 14.83 -14.44
C ASP A 129 23.70 13.87 -13.34
N SER A 130 23.06 14.42 -12.31
CA SER A 130 22.34 13.63 -11.30
C SER A 130 20.91 13.42 -11.77
N HIS A 131 20.54 12.20 -12.15
CA HIS A 131 19.14 11.87 -12.40
C HIS A 131 18.46 11.66 -11.06
N LYS A 132 17.46 12.50 -10.76
CA LYS A 132 16.64 12.38 -9.56
C LYS A 132 15.41 11.56 -9.89
N PHE A 133 15.30 10.41 -9.26
CA PHE A 133 14.11 9.58 -9.25
C PHE A 133 13.36 9.85 -7.97
N THR A 134 12.04 9.98 -8.06
CA THR A 134 11.17 9.98 -6.90
C THR A 134 10.30 8.75 -6.98
N CYS A 135 10.39 7.91 -5.95
CA CYS A 135 9.59 6.72 -5.84
C CYS A 135 8.41 7.01 -4.91
N PHE A 136 7.23 6.56 -5.33
CA PHE A 136 6.00 6.67 -4.55
C PHE A 136 5.52 5.27 -4.21
N TYR A 137 5.26 5.03 -2.92
CA TYR A 137 4.77 3.76 -2.43
C TYR A 137 3.54 4.00 -1.57
N TYR A 138 2.67 2.99 -1.49
CA TYR A 138 1.55 3.02 -0.58
C TYR A 138 1.42 1.70 0.16
N LEU A 139 0.94 1.77 1.39
CA LEU A 139 0.64 0.61 2.22
C LEU A 139 -0.77 0.73 2.75
N LEU A 140 -1.48 -0.39 2.82
CA LEU A 140 -2.76 -0.47 3.51
C LEU A 140 -2.52 -0.75 4.99
N ASP A 141 -2.81 0.21 5.85
CA ASP A 141 -2.55 0.18 7.29
C ASP A 141 -3.54 -0.71 8.08
N ASP A 142 -4.41 -1.43 7.38
CA ASP A 142 -5.43 -2.26 8.02
C ASP A 142 -5.16 -3.75 7.85
N LEU A 143 -4.18 -4.08 7.00
CA LEU A 143 -3.69 -5.43 6.81
C LEU A 143 -2.91 -5.87 8.05
N PRO A 144 -3.05 -7.12 8.52
CA PRO A 144 -2.20 -7.63 9.59
C PRO A 144 -0.71 -7.52 9.30
N ASP A 145 0.10 -7.37 10.34
CA ASP A 145 1.53 -7.08 10.17
C ASP A 145 2.28 -8.18 9.40
N ILE A 146 1.81 -9.44 9.50
CA ILE A 146 2.38 -10.60 8.78
C ILE A 146 2.32 -10.49 7.24
N ILE A 147 1.48 -9.59 6.71
CA ILE A 147 1.36 -9.33 5.27
C ILE A 147 1.73 -7.90 4.87
N ARG A 148 2.16 -7.05 5.82
CA ARG A 148 2.58 -5.66 5.56
C ARG A 148 4.08 -5.51 5.26
N SER A 149 4.87 -6.53 5.55
CA SER A 149 6.35 -6.54 5.43
C SER A 149 6.82 -6.61 3.99
#